data_AF-A0A679FM85-F1
#
_entry.id   AF-A0A679FM85-F1
#
_cell.length_a   1.000
_cell.length_b   1.000
_cell.length_c   1.000
_cell.angle_alpha   90.00
_cell.angle_beta   90.00
_cell.angle_gamma   90.00
#
_symmetry.space_group_name_H-M   'P 1'
#
loop_
_entity.id
_entity.type
_entity.pdbx_description
1 polymer ?
#
loop_
_entity_poly.entity_id
_entity_poly.type
_entity_poly.pdbx_seq_one_letter_code
_entity_poly.pdbx_strand_id
1 'polypeptide(L)' 'MKGRIAFFFWTAAVIVAFILNLLGFMRLIPLWATMPLLFFCLLGLVSTWNRRHQFKGLPSKRMRL' A
#
# COMPACT_ATOMS: atom_id res chain seq x y z
N MET A 1 -8.53 -3.13 -15.18
CA MET A 1 -7.07 -3.04 -15.41
C MET A 1 -6.34 -2.11 -14.43
N LYS A 2 -6.93 -0.99 -13.95
CA LYS A 2 -6.30 -0.04 -13.00
C LYS A 2 -5.75 -0.67 -11.70
N GLY A 3 -6.45 -1.65 -11.11
CA GLY A 3 -6.02 -2.29 -9.85
C GLY A 3 -4.77 -3.17 -9.96
N ARG A 4 -4.43 -3.67 -11.16
CA ARG A 4 -3.17 -4.42 -11.37
C ARG A 4 -1.96 -3.48 -11.40
N ILE A 5 -2.10 -2.35 -12.08
CA ILE A 5 -1.03 -1.34 -12.20
C ILE A 5 -0.75 -0.70 -10.84
N ALA A 6 -1.80 -0.34 -10.10
CA ALA A 6 -1.66 0.18 -8.74
C ALA A 6 -0.97 -0.83 -7.80
N PHE A 7 -1.28 -2.13 -7.94
CA PHE A 7 -0.62 -3.17 -7.16
C PHE A 7 0.88 -3.22 -7.45
N PHE A 8 1.27 -3.30 -8.73
CA PHE A 8 2.68 -3.29 -9.16
C PHE A 8 3.44 -2.04 -8.69
N PHE A 9 2.79 -0.87 -8.76
CA PHE A 9 3.38 0.38 -8.28
C PHE A 9 3.69 0.32 -6.77
N TRP A 10 2.73 -0.12 -5.95
CA TRP A 10 2.96 -0.28 -4.52
C TRP A 10 4.01 -1.35 -4.21
N THR A 11 4.07 -2.44 -4.98
CA THR A 11 5.11 -3.47 -4.78
C THR A 11 6.50 -2.91 -5.05
N ALA A 12 6.68 -2.17 -6.15
CA ALA A 12 7.93 -1.49 -6.46
C ALA A 12 8.30 -0.46 -5.38
N ALA A 13 7.33 0.33 -4.90
CA ALA A 13 7.55 1.30 -3.83
C ALA A 13 8.00 0.65 -2.52
N VAL A 14 7.41 -0.49 -2.13
CA VAL A 14 7.82 -1.26 -0.95
C VAL A 14 9.26 -1.76 -1.09
N ILE A 15 9.65 -2.27 -2.27
CA ILE A 15 11.02 -2.74 -2.52
C ILE A 15 12.02 -1.59 -2.36
N VAL A 16 11.74 -0.44 -2.96
CA VAL A 16 12.61 0.75 -2.86
C VAL A 16 12.69 1.24 -1.41
N ALA A 17 11.56 1.34 -0.70
CA ALA A 17 11.53 1.74 0.70
C ALA A 17 12.27 0.75 1.61
N PHE A 18 12.22 -0.55 1.31
CA PHE A 18 12.98 -1.58 2.02
C PHE A 18 14.50 -1.40 1.86
N ILE A 19 14.97 -1.13 0.65
CA ILE A 19 16.40 -0.83 0.40
C ILE A 19 16.83 0.44 1.15
N LEU A 20 16.02 1.50 1.10
CA LEU A 20 16.27 2.74 1.85
C LEU A 20 16.29 2.51 3.37
N ASN A 21 15.42 1.64 3.89
CA ASN A 21 15.40 1.28 5.30
C ASN A 21 16.66 0.51 5.71
N LEU A 22 17.12 -0.42 4.86
CA LEU A 22 18.40 -1.12 5.03
C LEU A 22 19.58 -0.14 5.05
N LEU A 23 19.56 0.87 4.18
CA LEU A 23 20.54 1.95 4.17
C LEU A 23 20.48 2.80 5.46
N GLY A 24 19.29 2.96 6.03
CA GLY A 24 19.09 3.61 7.32
C GLY A 24 19.78 2.87 8.48
N PHE A 25 19.82 1.54 8.45
CA PHE A 25 20.58 0.75 9.42
C PHE A 25 22.09 1.01 9.36
N MET A 26 22.60 1.38 8.18
CA MET A 26 24.00 1.78 7.99
C MET A 26 24.28 3.23 8.43
N ARG A 27 23.34 3.89 9.14
CA ARG A 27 23.40 5.30 9.57
C ARG A 27 23.55 6.34 8.45
N LEU A 28 23.37 5.95 7.19
CA LEU A 28 23.37 6.87 6.03
C LEU A 28 22.13 7.76 6.02
N ILE A 29 21.01 7.26 6.54
CA ILE A 29 19.72 7.95 6.59
C ILE A 29 19.12 7.70 7.99
N PRO A 30 18.46 8.68 8.63
CA PRO A 30 17.80 8.46 9.91
C PRO A 30 16.75 7.34 9.82
N LEU A 31 16.93 6.29 10.63
CA LEU A 31 16.00 5.16 10.76
C LEU A 31 14.57 5.60 11.06
N TRP A 32 14.41 6.67 11.85
CA TRP A 32 13.11 7.21 12.21
C TRP A 32 12.36 7.83 11.01
N ALA A 33 13.03 8.13 9.89
CA ALA A 33 12.39 8.57 8.65
C ALA A 33 12.09 7.39 7.71
N THR A 34 12.99 6.42 7.62
CA THR A 34 12.83 5.27 6.71
C THR A 34 11.81 4.26 7.22
N MET A 35 11.67 4.10 8.54
CA MET A 35 10.66 3.24 9.16
C MET A 35 9.21 3.67 8.83
N PRO A 36 8.79 4.94 9.07
CA PRO A 36 7.48 5.41 8.66
C PRO A 36 7.24 5.30 7.16
N LEU A 37 8.25 5.63 6.34
CA LEU A 37 8.14 5.54 4.88
C LEU A 37 7.81 4.10 4.42
N LEU A 38 8.52 3.12 4.98
CA LEU A 38 8.30 1.71 4.70
C LEU A 38 6.91 1.25 5.17
N PHE A 39 6.50 1.70 6.35
CA PHE A 39 5.16 1.43 6.88
C PHE A 39 4.06 1.95 5.96
N PHE A 40 4.15 3.20 5.48
CA PHE A 40 3.16 3.76 4.54
C PHE A 40 3.13 2.99 3.21
N CYS A 41 4.28 2.55 2.70
CA CYS A 41 4.33 1.72 1.49
C CYS A 41 3.60 0.38 1.66
N LEU A 42 3.83 -0.30 2.78
CA LEU A 42 3.12 -1.53 3.12
C LEU A 42 1.62 -1.29 3.31
N LEU A 43 1.24 -0.21 3.97
CA LEU A 43 -0.16 0.13 4.22
C LEU A 43 -0.90 0.42 2.90
N GLY A 44 -0.26 1.11 1.96
CA GLY A 44 -0.76 1.32 0.61
C GLY A 44 -0.90 0.03 -0.20
N LEU A 45 0.07 -0.89 -0.07
CA LEU A 45 0.03 -2.22 -0.69
C LEU A 45 -1.15 -3.05 -0.15
N VAL A 46 -1.28 -3.13 1.18
CA VAL A 46 -2.36 -3.86 1.86
C VAL A 46 -3.72 -3.24 1.54
N SER A 47 -3.83 -1.91 1.53
CA SER A 47 -5.07 -1.22 1.15
C SER A 47 -5.48 -1.52 -0.29
N THR A 48 -4.52 -1.50 -1.23
CA THR A 48 -4.75 -1.84 -2.64
C THR A 48 -5.14 -3.32 -2.80
N TRP A 49 -4.55 -4.21 -2.02
CA TRP A 49 -4.91 -5.63 -1.96
C TRP A 49 -6.32 -5.83 -1.40
N ASN A 50 -6.63 -5.20 -0.27
CA ASN A 50 -7.91 -5.30 0.42
C ASN A 50 -9.07 -4.79 -0.45
N ARG A 51 -8.83 -3.77 -1.28
CA ARG A 51 -9.82 -3.25 -2.24
C ARG A 51 -10.31 -4.28 -3.26
N ARG A 52 -9.57 -5.37 -3.51
CA ARG A 52 -10.06 -6.49 -4.33
C ARG A 52 -11.01 -7.42 -3.58
N HIS A 53 -10.85 -7.53 -2.26
CA HIS A 53 -11.65 -8.39 -1.40
C HIS A 53 -12.75 -7.62 -0.65
N GLN A 54 -12.85 -6.31 -0.86
CA GLN A 54 -13.94 -5.52 -0.29
C GLN A 54 -15.29 -5.95 -0.88
N PHE A 55 -16.21 -6.25 0.04
CA PHE A 55 -17.62 -6.42 -0.24
C PHE A 55 -18.15 -5.15 -0.94
N LYS A 56 -18.67 -5.29 -2.16
CA LYS A 56 -19.11 -4.15 -3.00
C LYS A 56 -20.44 -3.53 -2.55
N GLY A 57 -20.94 -3.88 -1.36
CA GLY A 57 -22.26 -3.54 -0.87
C GLY A 57 -23.33 -4.46 -1.48
N LEU A 58 -24.45 -4.64 -0.77
CA LEU A 58 -25.64 -5.19 -1.39
C LEU A 58 -26.13 -4.19 -2.44
N PRO A 59 -26.55 -4.62 -3.64
CA PRO A 59 -27.26 -3.73 -4.54
C PRO A 59 -28.47 -3.22 -3.76
N SER A 60 -28.45 -1.93 -3.41
CA SER A 60 -29.62 -1.27 -2.84
C SER A 60 -30.68 -1.34 -3.91
N LYS A 61 -31.50 -2.39 -3.82
CA LYS A 61 -32.76 -2.50 -4.55
C LYS A 61 -33.58 -1.37 -3.97
N ARG A 62 -33.44 -0.20 -4.59
CA ARG A 62 -34.20 1.01 -4.33
C ARG A 62 -35.66 0.58 -4.37
N MET A 63 -36.21 0.23 -3.20
CA MET A 63 -37.65 0.12 -3.04
C MET A 63 -38.13 1.54 -3.24
N ARG A 64 -38.58 1.81 -4.47
CA ARG A 64 -39.56 2.85 -4.72
C ARG A 64 -40.82 2.37 -4.01
N LEU A 65 -41.00 2.83 -2.78
CA LEU A 65 -42.32 2.97 -2.18
C LEU A 65 -42.81 4.37 -2.53
#